data_AF-A0A7V1Q1I5-F1
#
_entry.id   AF-A0A7V1Q1I5-F1
#
_cell.length_a   1.000
_cell.length_b   1.000
_cell.length_c   1.000
_cell.angle_alpha   90.00
_cell.angle_beta   90.00
_cell.angle_gamma   90.00
#
_symmetry.space_group_name_H-M   'P 1'
#
loop_
_entity.id
_entity.type
_entity.pdbx_description
1 polymer ?
#
loop_
_entity_poly.entity_id
_entity_poly.type
_entity_poly.pdbx_seq_one_letter_code
_entity_poly.pdbx_strand_id
1 'polypeptide(L)'
;MPNDVPITRLAQRATAVLGVFIALSALPGLWLGLRGSEAWELRWLPLLAAFEFLVMLSAGFAIVYGIRPRRAGYGLAILCAAGGILTASVLGAIVLKNSSSKVPPLTNVVLARAAASAGLAVLTAVVMLGRSAASWRFIAIGGAMLLPTAILGGLVVTKRVDAFMERFISIGQPWTLILGLAGVILWGVLTVIGGHLVIRAFELTDQESPKEA
;
A
#
# COMPACT_ATOMS: atom_id res chain seq x y z
N MET A 1 -28.04 15.89 5.44
CA MET A 1 -26.91 15.86 4.51
C MET A 1 -25.78 16.75 5.04
N PRO A 2 -24.96 16.29 5.99
CA PRO A 2 -23.92 17.14 6.55
C PRO A 2 -22.71 17.17 5.59
N ASN A 3 -22.45 18.38 5.07
CA ASN A 3 -21.19 18.87 4.52
C ASN A 3 -20.70 18.28 3.18
N ASP A 4 -21.29 18.79 2.10
CA ASP A 4 -20.67 18.89 0.77
C ASP A 4 -19.47 19.85 0.79
N VAL A 5 -18.41 19.50 1.53
CA VAL A 5 -17.16 20.26 1.46
C VAL A 5 -16.58 20.01 0.06
N PRO A 6 -16.29 21.04 -0.74
CA PRO A 6 -15.76 20.87 -2.11
C PRO A 6 -14.49 20.01 -2.14
N ILE A 7 -13.71 20.03 -1.05
CA ILE A 7 -12.50 19.23 -0.85
C ILE A 7 -12.80 17.71 -0.82
N THR A 8 -13.88 17.28 -0.18
CA THR A 8 -14.22 15.83 -0.10
C THR A 8 -14.68 15.30 -1.46
N ARG A 9 -15.45 16.09 -2.21
CA ARG A 9 -15.85 15.76 -3.59
C ARG A 9 -14.66 15.71 -4.54
N LEU A 10 -13.71 16.64 -4.41
CA LEU A 10 -12.47 16.64 -5.18
C LEU A 10 -11.65 15.38 -4.87
N ALA A 11 -11.47 15.06 -3.59
CA ALA A 11 -10.73 13.88 -3.17
C ALA A 11 -11.38 12.57 -3.64
N GLN A 12 -12.72 12.46 -3.63
CA GLN A 12 -13.44 11.31 -4.18
C GLN A 12 -13.21 11.13 -5.68
N ARG A 13 -13.29 12.21 -6.46
CA ARG A 13 -13.00 12.17 -7.90
C ARG A 13 -11.53 11.82 -8.16
N ALA A 14 -10.62 12.39 -7.39
CA ALA A 14 -9.21 12.07 -7.47
C ALA A 14 -8.95 10.58 -7.15
N THR A 15 -9.63 10.02 -6.14
CA THR A 15 -9.58 8.59 -5.82
C THR A 15 -10.08 7.72 -6.98
N ALA A 16 -11.18 8.09 -7.64
CA ALA A 16 -11.66 7.36 -8.81
C ALA A 16 -10.67 7.41 -9.97
N VAL A 17 -10.12 8.60 -10.27
CA VAL A 17 -9.14 8.81 -11.34
C VAL A 17 -7.86 8.01 -11.07
N LEU A 18 -7.32 8.08 -9.84
CA LEU A 18 -6.17 7.28 -9.43
C LEU A 18 -6.44 5.78 -9.52
N GLY A 19 -7.64 5.33 -9.14
CA GLY A 19 -8.08 3.96 -9.31
C GLY A 19 -8.02 3.53 -10.78
N VAL A 20 -8.54 4.34 -11.71
CA VAL A 20 -8.45 4.07 -13.16
C VAL A 20 -7.00 3.97 -13.62
N PHE A 21 -6.13 4.89 -13.21
CA PHE A 21 -4.71 4.83 -13.57
C PHE A 21 -4.03 3.54 -13.06
N ILE A 22 -4.31 3.14 -11.82
CA ILE A 22 -3.76 1.90 -11.25
C ILE A 22 -4.29 0.68 -12.00
N ALA A 23 -5.59 0.62 -12.29
CA ALA A 23 -6.21 -0.45 -13.07
C ALA A 23 -5.58 -0.57 -14.46
N LEU A 24 -5.49 0.54 -15.20
CA LEU A 24 -4.86 0.56 -16.53
C LEU A 24 -3.40 0.15 -16.47
N SER A 25 -2.67 0.56 -15.43
CA SER A 25 -1.28 0.19 -15.25
C SER A 25 -1.09 -1.31 -15.05
N ALA A 26 -2.09 -2.03 -14.52
CA ALA A 26 -2.03 -3.47 -14.26
C ALA A 26 -2.24 -4.33 -15.52
N LEU A 27 -2.88 -3.78 -16.57
CA LEU A 27 -3.17 -4.51 -17.81
C LEU A 27 -1.94 -5.09 -18.51
N PRO A 28 -0.82 -4.35 -18.69
CA PRO A 28 0.39 -4.90 -19.31
C PRO A 28 0.98 -6.07 -18.51
N GLY A 29 0.97 -5.97 -17.18
CA GLY A 29 1.49 -7.04 -16.32
C GLY A 29 0.60 -8.29 -16.35
N LEU A 30 -0.72 -8.12 -16.34
CA LEU A 30 -1.69 -9.22 -16.54
C LEU A 30 -1.47 -9.91 -17.88
N TRP A 31 -1.30 -9.12 -18.95
CA TRP A 31 -1.06 -9.65 -20.28
C TRP A 31 0.26 -10.44 -20.36
N LEU A 32 1.35 -9.89 -19.79
CA LEU A 32 2.63 -10.57 -19.69
C LEU A 32 2.55 -11.85 -18.85
N GLY A 33 1.83 -11.81 -17.72
CA GLY A 33 1.65 -12.97 -16.84
C GLY A 33 0.86 -14.10 -17.49
N LEU A 34 -0.14 -13.78 -18.32
CA LEU A 34 -1.02 -14.76 -18.98
C LEU A 34 -0.47 -15.30 -20.31
N ARG A 35 0.30 -14.49 -21.05
CA ARG A 35 0.76 -14.84 -22.42
C ARG A 35 2.27 -14.82 -22.61
N GLY A 36 3.05 -14.36 -21.63
CA GLY A 36 4.51 -14.21 -21.73
C GLY A 36 5.32 -15.47 -21.41
N SER A 37 4.67 -16.62 -21.16
CA SER A 37 5.32 -17.87 -20.75
C SER A 37 6.39 -18.38 -21.70
N GLU A 38 6.27 -18.09 -22.99
CA GLU A 38 7.21 -18.57 -24.00
C GLU A 38 8.40 -17.63 -24.23
N ALA A 39 8.28 -16.34 -23.92
CA ALA A 39 9.30 -15.36 -24.31
C ALA A 39 10.30 -14.99 -23.19
N TRP A 40 10.03 -15.31 -21.91
CA TRP A 40 10.77 -14.72 -20.78
C TRP A 40 11.29 -15.72 -19.74
N GLU A 41 11.05 -17.02 -19.90
CA GLU A 41 11.54 -18.11 -19.02
C GLU A 41 11.29 -17.87 -17.51
N LEU A 42 10.29 -17.06 -17.16
CA LEU A 42 9.98 -16.70 -15.78
C LEU A 42 9.17 -17.81 -15.12
N ARG A 43 9.81 -18.61 -14.26
CA ARG A 43 9.16 -19.66 -13.44
C ARG A 43 8.00 -19.16 -12.56
N TRP A 44 7.91 -17.85 -12.32
CA TRP A 44 6.94 -17.22 -11.40
C TRP A 44 5.84 -16.41 -12.11
N LEU A 45 5.62 -16.60 -13.42
CA LEU A 45 4.59 -15.88 -14.20
C LEU A 45 3.15 -15.96 -13.64
N PRO A 46 2.67 -17.10 -13.13
CA PRO A 46 1.33 -17.16 -12.51
C PRO A 46 1.21 -16.27 -11.27
N LEU A 47 2.30 -16.13 -10.51
CA LEU A 47 2.34 -15.25 -9.34
C LEU A 47 2.25 -13.78 -9.76
N LEU A 48 2.90 -13.40 -10.87
CA LEU A 48 2.78 -12.06 -11.47
C LEU A 48 1.36 -11.79 -11.99
N ALA A 49 0.71 -12.76 -12.64
CA ALA A 49 -0.66 -12.59 -13.11
C ALA A 49 -1.65 -12.44 -11.95
N ALA A 50 -1.55 -13.29 -10.92
CA ALA A 50 -2.36 -13.23 -9.70
C ALA A 50 -2.18 -11.89 -8.97
N PHE A 51 -0.93 -11.41 -8.93
CA PHE A 51 -0.60 -10.10 -8.39
C PHE A 51 -1.30 -8.96 -9.12
N GLU A 52 -1.17 -8.93 -10.44
CA GLU A 52 -1.74 -7.86 -11.27
C GLU A 52 -3.27 -7.89 -11.21
N PHE A 53 -3.85 -9.08 -11.06
CA PHE A 53 -5.27 -9.25 -10.78
C PHE A 53 -5.69 -8.65 -9.43
N LEU A 54 -4.91 -8.86 -8.35
CA LEU A 54 -5.19 -8.24 -7.05
C LEU A 54 -5.09 -6.70 -7.12
N VAL A 55 -4.11 -6.17 -7.85
CA VAL A 55 -4.00 -4.72 -8.11
C VAL A 55 -5.22 -4.21 -8.86
N MET A 56 -5.68 -4.93 -9.89
CA MET A 56 -6.88 -4.60 -10.65
C MET A 56 -8.14 -4.59 -9.77
N LEU A 57 -8.34 -5.60 -8.93
CA LEU A 57 -9.46 -5.68 -8.00
C LEU A 57 -9.45 -4.51 -7.01
N SER A 58 -8.27 -4.23 -6.44
CA SER A 58 -8.07 -3.14 -5.48
C SER A 58 -8.34 -1.77 -6.11
N ALA A 59 -7.92 -1.57 -7.35
CA ALA A 59 -8.25 -0.40 -8.15
C ALA A 59 -9.75 -0.29 -8.44
N GLY A 60 -10.41 -1.40 -8.75
CA GLY A 60 -11.87 -1.47 -8.90
C GLY A 60 -12.61 -0.99 -7.66
N PHE A 61 -12.19 -1.41 -6.46
CA PHE A 61 -12.75 -0.91 -5.21
C PHE A 61 -12.55 0.61 -5.02
N ALA A 62 -11.37 1.12 -5.35
CA ALA A 62 -11.09 2.56 -5.29
C ALA A 62 -11.99 3.37 -6.25
N ILE A 63 -12.21 2.87 -7.47
CA ILE A 63 -13.11 3.49 -8.46
C ILE A 63 -14.56 3.51 -7.93
N VAL A 64 -15.05 2.36 -7.46
CA VAL A 64 -16.43 2.24 -6.95
C VAL A 64 -16.67 3.22 -5.80
N TYR A 65 -15.72 3.32 -4.88
CA TYR A 65 -15.83 4.28 -3.77
C TYR A 65 -15.76 5.73 -4.20
N GLY A 66 -14.85 6.07 -5.11
CA GLY A 66 -14.73 7.44 -5.62
C GLY A 66 -16.00 7.91 -6.35
N ILE A 67 -16.77 6.99 -6.93
CA ILE A 67 -18.06 7.29 -7.58
C ILE A 67 -19.24 7.26 -6.59
N ARG A 68 -19.26 6.32 -5.63
CA ARG A 68 -20.36 6.14 -4.66
C ARG A 68 -19.84 5.86 -3.25
N PRO A 69 -19.50 6.90 -2.48
CA PRO A 69 -19.05 6.76 -1.09
C PRO A 69 -20.26 6.48 -0.18
N ARG A 70 -20.72 5.23 -0.10
CA ARG A 70 -21.98 4.92 0.62
C ARG A 70 -21.84 4.51 2.07
N ARG A 71 -20.66 4.07 2.58
CA ARG A 71 -20.46 3.65 4.00
C ARG A 71 -18.99 3.75 4.43
N ALA A 72 -18.72 3.91 5.73
CA ALA A 72 -17.35 3.94 6.25
C ALA A 72 -16.58 2.62 6.02
N GLY A 73 -17.28 1.48 6.00
CA GLY A 73 -16.67 0.19 5.68
C GLY A 73 -15.96 0.15 4.33
N TYR A 74 -16.38 0.97 3.35
CA TYR A 74 -15.68 1.06 2.07
C TYR A 74 -14.35 1.81 2.16
N GLY A 75 -14.21 2.80 3.04
CA GLY A 75 -12.94 3.50 3.22
C GLY A 75 -11.88 2.61 3.88
N LEU A 76 -12.29 1.79 4.85
CA LEU A 76 -11.42 0.75 5.41
C LEU A 76 -11.00 -0.27 4.33
N ALA A 77 -11.95 -0.72 3.51
CA ALA A 77 -11.67 -1.65 2.42
C ALA A 77 -10.65 -1.09 1.42
N ILE A 78 -10.72 0.20 1.08
CA ILE A 78 -9.75 0.86 0.19
C ILE A 78 -8.41 1.03 0.86
N LEU A 79 -8.38 1.35 2.15
CA LEU A 79 -7.13 1.46 2.87
C LEU A 79 -6.40 0.11 2.90
N CYS A 80 -7.14 -0.98 3.13
CA CYS A 80 -6.63 -2.34 3.02
C CYS A 80 -6.20 -2.67 1.58
N ALA A 81 -6.98 -2.27 0.58
CA ALA A 81 -6.66 -2.47 -0.83
C ALA A 81 -5.37 -1.71 -1.23
N ALA A 82 -5.23 -0.47 -0.78
CA ALA A 82 -4.05 0.36 -1.00
C ALA A 82 -2.82 -0.21 -0.29
N GLY A 83 -2.96 -0.65 0.97
CA GLY A 83 -1.91 -1.35 1.71
C GLY A 83 -1.50 -2.67 1.03
N GLY A 84 -2.48 -3.41 0.50
CA GLY A 84 -2.27 -4.59 -0.33
C GLY A 84 -1.46 -4.26 -1.57
N ILE A 85 -1.91 -3.30 -2.40
CA ILE A 85 -1.19 -2.85 -3.60
C ILE A 85 0.24 -2.40 -3.26
N LEU A 86 0.43 -1.67 -2.16
CA LEU A 86 1.74 -1.17 -1.74
C LEU A 86 2.68 -2.32 -1.36
N THR A 87 2.23 -3.23 -0.49
CA THR A 87 2.99 -4.41 -0.06
C THR A 87 3.33 -5.28 -1.26
N ALA A 88 2.35 -5.47 -2.13
CA ALA A 88 2.50 -6.19 -3.37
C ALA A 88 3.58 -5.48 -4.23
N SER A 89 3.47 -4.17 -4.46
CA SER A 89 4.46 -3.41 -5.25
C SER A 89 5.88 -3.59 -4.71
N VAL A 90 6.08 -3.57 -3.39
CA VAL A 90 7.40 -3.83 -2.79
C VAL A 90 7.88 -5.26 -3.07
N LEU A 91 7.03 -6.28 -2.88
CA LEU A 91 7.37 -7.67 -3.20
C LEU A 91 7.70 -7.87 -4.69
N GLY A 92 6.91 -7.27 -5.58
CA GLY A 92 7.14 -7.28 -7.03
C GLY A 92 8.48 -6.64 -7.40
N ALA A 93 8.84 -5.52 -6.75
CA ALA A 93 10.16 -4.90 -6.94
C ALA A 93 11.31 -5.84 -6.53
N ILE A 94 11.16 -6.58 -5.43
CA ILE A 94 12.16 -7.56 -4.97
C ILE A 94 12.30 -8.70 -5.98
N VAL A 95 11.18 -9.26 -6.45
CA VAL A 95 11.19 -10.36 -7.43
C VAL A 95 11.82 -9.90 -8.75
N LEU A 96 11.45 -8.72 -9.25
CA LEU A 96 12.02 -8.14 -10.45
C LEU A 96 13.52 -7.84 -10.29
N LYS A 97 13.96 -7.38 -9.11
CA LYS A 97 15.39 -7.16 -8.81
C LYS A 97 16.21 -8.44 -8.95
N ASN A 98 15.64 -9.58 -8.55
CA ASN A 98 16.31 -10.88 -8.58
C ASN A 98 16.04 -11.68 -9.86
N SER A 99 15.42 -11.06 -10.87
CA SER A 99 15.09 -11.71 -12.14
C SER A 99 16.19 -11.52 -13.19
N SER A 100 16.15 -12.37 -14.23
CA SER A 100 17.15 -12.39 -15.31
C SER A 100 17.24 -11.06 -16.07
N SER A 101 18.40 -10.77 -16.67
CA SER A 101 18.64 -9.59 -17.52
C SER A 101 17.73 -9.49 -18.75
N LYS A 102 17.03 -10.58 -19.10
CA LYS A 102 15.99 -10.61 -20.14
C LYS A 102 14.71 -9.88 -19.74
N VAL A 103 14.49 -9.60 -18.45
CA VAL A 103 13.34 -8.86 -17.94
C VAL A 103 13.64 -7.36 -17.98
N PRO A 104 12.87 -6.53 -18.73
CA PRO A 104 13.02 -5.11 -18.74
C PRO A 104 12.75 -4.53 -17.34
N PRO A 105 13.44 -3.42 -17.01
CA PRO A 105 13.34 -2.82 -15.69
C PRO A 105 11.97 -2.18 -15.49
N LEU A 106 11.05 -2.92 -14.87
CA LEU A 106 9.70 -2.46 -14.50
C LEU A 106 9.69 -1.68 -13.17
N THR A 107 10.85 -1.39 -12.57
CA THR A 107 10.98 -0.72 -11.26
C THR A 107 10.27 0.63 -11.23
N ASN A 108 10.31 1.41 -12.32
CA ASN A 108 9.63 2.71 -12.40
C ASN A 108 8.10 2.56 -12.38
N VAL A 109 7.56 1.51 -13.01
CA VAL A 109 6.12 1.22 -13.00
C VAL A 109 5.68 0.84 -11.59
N VAL A 110 6.47 0.00 -10.92
CA VAL A 110 6.21 -0.42 -9.54
C VAL A 110 6.27 0.75 -8.57
N LEU A 111 7.26 1.65 -8.71
CA LEU A 111 7.35 2.88 -7.94
C LEU A 111 6.18 3.82 -8.18
N ALA A 112 5.76 4.00 -9.44
CA ALA A 112 4.61 4.82 -9.78
C ALA A 112 3.32 4.25 -9.16
N ARG A 113 3.13 2.93 -9.15
CA ARG A 113 1.99 2.28 -8.48
C ARG A 113 2.04 2.41 -6.96
N ALA A 114 3.22 2.25 -6.37
CA ALA A 114 3.40 2.47 -4.93
C ALA A 114 3.03 3.92 -4.56
N ALA A 115 3.51 4.90 -5.34
CA ALA A 115 3.15 6.31 -5.16
C ALA A 115 1.65 6.55 -5.34
N ALA A 116 1.02 5.95 -6.35
CA ALA A 116 -0.41 6.05 -6.58
C ALA A 116 -1.24 5.42 -5.44
N SER A 117 -0.80 4.27 -4.90
CA SER A 117 -1.45 3.62 -3.75
C SER A 117 -1.31 4.43 -2.46
N ALA A 118 -0.16 5.08 -2.24
CA ALA A 118 0.02 6.00 -1.13
C ALA A 118 -0.90 7.23 -1.29
N GLY A 119 -1.02 7.75 -2.50
CA GLY A 119 -1.99 8.81 -2.83
C GLY A 119 -3.43 8.39 -2.53
N LEU A 120 -3.83 7.17 -2.91
CA LEU A 120 -5.15 6.62 -2.59
C LEU A 120 -5.39 6.53 -1.08
N ALA A 121 -4.40 6.06 -0.31
CA ALA A 121 -4.50 5.97 1.14
C ALA A 121 -4.68 7.35 1.78
N VAL A 122 -3.91 8.35 1.33
CA VAL A 122 -4.01 9.73 1.80
C VAL A 122 -5.36 10.35 1.43
N LEU A 123 -5.81 10.21 0.18
CA LEU A 123 -7.11 10.74 -0.24
C LEU A 123 -8.26 10.10 0.53
N THR A 124 -8.20 8.79 0.74
CA THR A 124 -9.19 8.06 1.55
C THR A 124 -9.19 8.54 2.99
N ALA A 125 -8.01 8.73 3.59
CA ALA A 125 -7.87 9.30 4.92
C ALA A 125 -8.46 10.72 4.99
N VAL A 126 -8.18 11.59 4.01
CA VAL A 126 -8.74 12.95 3.96
C VAL A 126 -10.27 12.94 3.84
N VAL A 127 -10.84 12.08 2.98
CA VAL A 127 -12.30 11.97 2.80
C VAL A 127 -12.99 11.48 4.07
N MET A 128 -12.40 10.53 4.79
CA MET A 128 -13.00 9.94 5.98
C MET A 128 -12.81 10.84 7.20
N LEU A 129 -11.58 11.30 7.46
CA LEU A 129 -11.21 12.03 8.67
C LEU A 129 -11.61 13.50 8.66
N GLY A 130 -12.00 14.05 7.50
CA GLY A 130 -12.62 15.37 7.45
C GLY A 130 -13.89 15.50 8.30
N ARG A 131 -14.42 14.37 8.81
CA ARG A 131 -15.61 14.30 9.66
C ARG A 131 -15.33 14.33 11.16
N SER A 132 -14.11 13.98 11.61
CA SER A 132 -13.78 13.90 13.03
C SER A 132 -12.34 14.33 13.33
N ALA A 133 -12.18 15.40 14.12
CA ALA A 133 -10.87 15.89 14.55
C ALA A 133 -10.13 14.88 15.45
N ALA A 134 -10.87 14.07 16.22
CA ALA A 134 -10.30 13.07 17.13
C ALA A 134 -9.60 11.93 16.37
N SER A 135 -10.14 11.52 15.21
CA SER A 135 -9.56 10.46 14.39
C SER A 135 -8.20 10.83 13.78
N TRP A 136 -7.89 12.12 13.58
CA TRP A 136 -6.59 12.56 13.08
C TRP A 136 -5.44 12.21 14.02
N ARG A 137 -5.66 12.25 15.34
CA ARG A 137 -4.65 11.87 16.32
C ARG A 137 -4.27 10.39 16.18
N PHE A 138 -5.27 9.52 16.02
CA PHE A 138 -5.03 8.08 15.87
C PHE A 138 -4.28 7.76 14.57
N ILE A 139 -4.56 8.48 13.48
CA ILE A 139 -3.84 8.29 12.22
C ILE A 139 -2.44 8.88 12.23
N ALA A 140 -2.23 10.02 12.90
CA ALA A 140 -0.89 10.55 13.07
C ALA A 140 -0.01 9.58 13.87
N ILE A 141 -0.52 9.04 14.98
CA ILE A 141 0.20 8.07 15.82
C ILE A 141 0.39 6.75 15.07
N GLY A 142 -0.67 6.20 14.47
CA GLY A 142 -0.61 4.95 13.72
C GLY A 142 0.32 5.05 12.50
N GLY A 143 0.26 6.16 11.76
CA GLY A 143 1.15 6.46 10.65
C GLY A 143 2.61 6.61 11.08
N ALA A 144 2.88 7.27 12.21
CA ALA A 144 4.23 7.35 12.77
C ALA A 144 4.77 5.97 13.16
N MET A 145 3.92 5.09 13.71
CA MET A 145 4.29 3.70 14.03
C MET A 145 4.52 2.84 12.78
N LEU A 146 3.90 3.16 11.65
CA LEU A 146 4.12 2.51 10.36
C LEU A 146 5.31 3.07 9.57
N LEU A 147 5.89 4.19 10.03
CA LEU A 147 7.03 4.83 9.36
C LEU A 147 8.24 3.89 9.20
N PRO A 148 8.65 3.08 10.19
CA PRO A 148 9.77 2.14 10.03
C PRO A 148 9.53 1.14 8.90
N THR A 149 8.29 0.69 8.71
CA THR A 149 7.89 -0.21 7.62
C THR A 149 8.03 0.47 6.26
N ALA A 150 7.61 1.72 6.15
CA ALA A 150 7.80 2.52 4.94
C ALA A 150 9.29 2.76 4.64
N ILE A 151 10.11 3.05 5.67
CA ILE A 151 11.56 3.25 5.53
C ILE A 151 12.24 1.96 5.05
N LEU A 152 11.93 0.81 5.67
CA LEU A 152 12.47 -0.48 5.24
C LEU A 152 12.09 -0.81 3.80
N GLY A 153 10.83 -0.62 3.42
CA GLY A 153 10.38 -0.76 2.03
C GLY A 153 11.15 0.16 1.07
N GLY A 154 11.36 1.42 1.44
CA GLY A 154 12.14 2.38 0.66
C GLY A 154 13.62 2.00 0.52
N LEU A 155 14.24 1.49 1.58
CA LEU A 155 15.62 1.00 1.55
C LEU A 155 15.78 -0.19 0.60
N VAL A 156 14.82 -1.11 0.62
CA VAL A 156 14.78 -2.27 -0.29
C VAL A 156 14.74 -1.82 -1.75
N VAL A 157 13.87 -0.85 -2.07
CA VAL A 157 13.71 -0.35 -3.43
C VAL A 157 14.92 0.47 -3.89
N THR A 158 15.54 1.27 -3.01
CA THR A 158 16.70 2.11 -3.33
C THR A 158 18.04 1.39 -3.34
N LYS A 159 18.06 0.06 -3.16
CA LYS A 159 19.29 -0.77 -3.08
C LYS A 159 20.25 -0.33 -1.97
N ARG A 160 19.75 0.34 -0.93
CA ARG A 160 20.56 0.77 0.22
C ARG A 160 20.55 -0.25 1.37
N VAL A 161 19.83 -1.36 1.21
CA VAL A 161 19.83 -2.47 2.18
C VAL A 161 21.21 -3.05 2.35
N ASP A 162 21.97 -3.24 1.27
CA ASP A 162 23.29 -3.88 1.35
C ASP A 162 24.26 -3.04 2.19
N ALA A 163 24.29 -1.73 1.96
CA ALA A 163 25.08 -0.78 2.76
C ALA A 163 24.61 -0.68 4.23
N PHE A 164 23.32 -0.89 4.49
CA PHE A 164 22.77 -0.93 5.84
C PHE A 164 23.15 -2.23 6.56
N MET A 165 23.04 -3.36 5.87
CA MET A 165 23.37 -4.70 6.38
C MET A 165 24.86 -4.85 6.65
N GLU A 166 25.71 -4.29 5.80
CA GLU A 166 27.17 -4.34 5.96
C GLU A 166 27.62 -3.69 7.28
N ARG A 167 26.98 -2.58 7.68
CA ARG A 167 27.20 -1.92 8.99
C ARG A 167 26.65 -2.72 10.18
N PHE A 168 25.68 -3.60 9.94
CA PHE A 168 25.06 -4.43 10.97
C PHE A 168 25.84 -5.74 11.21
N ILE A 169 26.43 -6.27 10.15
CA ILE A 169 27.24 -7.49 10.18
C ILE A 169 28.59 -7.24 10.86
N SER A 170 29.12 -6.01 10.81
CA SER A 170 30.39 -5.64 11.48
C SER A 170 30.35 -5.66 13.01
N ILE A 171 29.18 -5.88 13.63
CA ILE A 171 28.98 -5.89 15.10
C ILE A 171 29.27 -7.28 15.71
N GLY A 172 29.47 -8.31 14.87
CA GLY A 172 29.78 -9.68 15.28
C GLY A 172 28.56 -10.61 15.28
N GLN A 173 28.76 -11.85 14.83
CA GLN A 173 27.68 -12.82 14.54
C GLN A 173 26.59 -12.98 15.62
N PRO A 174 26.91 -13.18 16.92
CA PRO A 174 25.86 -13.40 17.92
C PRO A 174 25.03 -12.14 18.18
N TRP A 175 25.66 -10.95 18.18
CA TRP A 175 24.97 -9.68 18.36
C TRP A 175 24.11 -9.31 17.17
N THR A 176 24.57 -9.56 15.94
CA THR A 176 23.78 -9.35 14.72
C THR A 176 22.49 -10.18 14.75
N LEU A 177 22.55 -11.43 15.23
CA LEU A 177 21.39 -12.32 15.29
C LEU A 177 20.38 -11.86 16.36
N ILE A 178 20.86 -11.49 17.55
CA ILE A 178 20.01 -10.99 18.65
C ILE A 178 19.34 -9.66 18.24
N LEU A 179 20.11 -8.69 17.74
CA LEU A 179 19.60 -7.39 17.32
C LEU A 179 18.67 -7.50 16.10
N GLY A 180 18.97 -8.42 15.17
CA GLY A 180 18.10 -8.72 14.03
C GLY A 180 16.75 -9.27 14.48
N LEU A 181 16.75 -10.25 15.37
CA LEU A 181 15.51 -10.85 15.89
C LEU A 181 14.69 -9.82 16.69
N ALA A 182 15.34 -9.07 17.58
CA ALA A 182 14.69 -8.00 18.34
C ALA A 182 14.11 -6.92 17.42
N GLY A 183 14.84 -6.56 16.36
CA GLY A 183 14.40 -5.62 15.33
C GLY A 183 13.15 -6.10 14.59
N VAL A 184 13.12 -7.37 14.17
CA VAL A 184 11.95 -7.97 13.49
C VAL A 184 10.73 -8.02 14.42
N ILE A 185 10.93 -8.40 15.69
CA ILE A 185 9.83 -8.43 16.67
C ILE A 185 9.29 -7.03 16.91
N LEU A 186 10.17 -6.05 17.19
CA LEU A 186 9.77 -4.66 17.40
C LEU A 186 9.04 -4.11 16.16
N TRP A 187 9.56 -4.38 14.97
CA TRP A 187 8.95 -3.98 13.71
C TRP A 187 7.55 -4.59 13.51
N GLY A 188 7.40 -5.88 13.82
CA GLY A 188 6.11 -6.57 13.77
C GLY A 188 5.10 -5.97 14.74
N VAL A 189 5.50 -5.73 15.99
CA VAL A 189 4.66 -5.10 17.03
C VAL A 189 4.23 -3.69 16.60
N LEU A 190 5.15 -2.85 16.14
CA LEU A 190 4.84 -1.50 15.65
C LEU A 190 3.89 -1.52 14.46
N THR A 191 4.06 -2.48 13.55
CA THR A 191 3.18 -2.62 12.38
C THR A 191 1.76 -3.02 12.78
N VAL A 192 1.63 -3.97 13.72
CA VAL A 192 0.32 -4.42 14.21
C VAL A 192 -0.38 -3.31 14.99
N ILE A 193 0.31 -2.65 15.93
CA ILE A 193 -0.27 -1.56 16.72
C ILE A 193 -0.62 -0.38 15.81
N GLY A 194 0.30 0.01 14.92
CA GLY A 194 0.09 1.09 13.96
C GLY A 194 -1.12 0.83 13.06
N GLY A 195 -1.20 -0.37 12.48
CA GLY A 195 -2.34 -0.80 11.68
C GLY A 195 -3.65 -0.79 12.47
N HIS A 196 -3.65 -1.29 13.70
CA HIS A 196 -4.83 -1.30 14.57
C HIS A 196 -5.31 0.12 14.91
N LEU A 197 -4.40 1.04 15.23
CA LEU A 197 -4.77 2.45 15.50
C LEU A 197 -5.37 3.12 14.28
N VAL A 198 -4.86 2.83 13.09
CA VAL A 198 -5.41 3.34 11.83
C VAL A 198 -6.81 2.77 11.60
N ILE A 199 -7.01 1.45 11.76
CA ILE A 199 -8.35 0.83 11.63
C ILE A 199 -9.34 1.47 12.62
N ARG A 200 -8.94 1.60 13.88
CA ARG A 200 -9.78 2.18 14.93
C ARG A 200 -10.15 3.64 14.65
N ALA A 201 -9.27 4.41 14.01
CA ALA A 201 -9.57 5.78 13.58
C ALA A 201 -10.75 5.82 12.59
N PHE A 202 -10.82 4.85 11.67
CA PHE A 202 -11.89 4.70 10.70
C PHE A 202 -13.21 4.22 11.34
N GLU A 203 -13.12 3.30 12.31
CA GLU A 203 -14.29 2.83 13.07
C GLU A 203 -14.94 3.95 13.90
N LEU A 204 -14.14 4.78 14.57
CA LEU A 204 -14.63 5.92 15.34
C LEU A 204 -15.38 6.93 14.46
N THR A 205 -14.89 7.16 13.24
CA THR A 205 -15.57 8.02 12.26
C THR A 205 -16.91 7.45 11.79
N ASP A 206 -17.08 6.13 11.76
CA ASP A 206 -18.36 5.49 11.41
C ASP A 206 -19.38 5.64 12.53
N GLN A 207 -18.96 5.52 13.79
CA GLN A 207 -19.83 5.66 14.96
C GLN A 207 -20.39 7.09 15.13
N GLU A 208 -19.63 8.10 14.71
CA GLU A 208 -20.07 9.50 14.71
C GLU A 208 -20.97 9.86 13.52
N SER A 209 -21.08 9.01 12.50
CA SER A 209 -22.01 9.24 11.40
C SER A 209 -23.44 9.01 11.89
N PRO A 210 -24.35 10.00 11.80
CA PRO A 210 -25.73 9.81 12.23
C PRO A 210 -26.31 8.62 11.48
N LYS A 211 -26.78 7.62 12.24
CA LYS A 211 -27.51 6.49 11.67
C LYS A 211 -28.69 7.08 10.92
N GLU A 212 -28.62 7.08 9.59
CA GLU A 212 -29.77 7.43 8.76
C GLU A 212 -30.88 6.45 9.14
N ALA A 213 -31.88 6.99 9.86
CA ALA A 213 -33.16 6.34 10.15
C ALA A 213 -34.03 6.36 8.88
#